data_AF-A0A833LH06-F1
#
_entry.id   AF-A0A833LH06-F1
#
_cell.length_a   1.000
_cell.length_b   1.000
_cell.length_c   1.000
_cell.angle_alpha   90.00
_cell.angle_beta   90.00
_cell.angle_gamma   90.00
#
_symmetry.space_group_name_H-M   'P 1'
#
loop_
_entity.id
_entity.type
_entity.pdbx_description
1 polymer ?
#
loop_
_entity_poly.entity_id
_entity_poly.type
_entity_poly.pdbx_seq_one_letter_code
_entity_poly.pdbx_strand_id
1 'polypeptide(L)'
;AFLVSIFIYRDMGPLKGVPWRRDGEGLGRAALRNGGAVVVAFLPACFHDDTRRALTEAGRTTIMLMFIIVNALLFAHVLTAERIPQAITEWMPAAGFDWFTFLIAVNLLLLLGGQFMEPSGLLLIVAPVVFPIAIELGIDPIHLGIIMVVNMEIGMITPPIGLNLFVTSAITGMNLVEVVKAAAPFVLILFAFLILVTYLPPLSTWLPTLLMGPELVTTR
;
A
#
# COMPACT_ATOMS: atom_id res chain seq x y z
N ALA A 1 -7.14 -4.01 14.29
CA ALA A 1 -5.95 -4.76 14.73
C ALA A 1 -5.84 -4.83 16.25
N PHE A 2 -5.57 -3.73 16.96
CA PHE A 2 -5.37 -3.68 18.43
C PHE A 2 -6.34 -4.54 19.26
N LEU A 3 -7.66 -4.33 19.11
CA LEU A 3 -8.67 -5.09 19.87
C LEU A 3 -8.67 -6.59 19.56
N VAL A 4 -8.41 -6.94 18.30
CA VAL A 4 -8.39 -8.34 17.83
C VAL A 4 -7.17 -9.05 18.42
N SER A 5 -6.00 -8.44 18.31
CA SER A 5 -4.76 -8.97 18.89
C SER A 5 -4.88 -9.20 20.40
N ILE A 6 -5.31 -8.19 21.17
CA ILE A 6 -5.34 -8.29 22.63
C ILE A 6 -6.49 -9.18 23.16
N PHE A 7 -7.69 -9.06 22.61
CA PHE A 7 -8.88 -9.70 23.22
C PHE A 7 -9.34 -10.97 22.50
N ILE A 8 -9.06 -11.09 21.20
CA ILE A 8 -9.47 -12.25 20.39
C ILE A 8 -8.33 -13.27 20.33
N TYR A 9 -7.19 -12.90 19.74
CA TYR A 9 -6.05 -13.80 19.59
C TYR A 9 -5.24 -13.95 20.89
N ARG A 10 -5.21 -12.92 21.74
CA ARG A 10 -4.43 -12.87 22.99
C ARG A 10 -2.94 -13.16 22.76
N ASP A 11 -2.42 -12.63 21.66
CA ASP A 11 -1.02 -12.74 21.23
C ASP A 11 -0.12 -11.71 21.96
N MET A 12 -0.70 -10.60 22.40
CA MET A 12 -0.04 -9.52 23.12
C MET A 12 -0.90 -8.95 24.26
N GLY A 13 -0.27 -8.25 25.21
CA GLY A 13 -0.99 -7.55 26.27
C GLY A 13 -1.30 -8.40 27.51
N PRO A 14 -2.09 -7.86 28.46
CA PRO A 14 -2.31 -8.46 29.79
C PRO A 14 -3.07 -9.79 29.79
N LEU A 15 -3.71 -10.16 28.67
CA LEU A 15 -4.42 -11.44 28.51
C LEU A 15 -3.59 -12.49 27.75
N LYS A 16 -2.32 -12.18 27.44
CA LYS A 16 -1.44 -13.09 26.70
C LYS A 16 -1.31 -14.43 27.40
N GLY A 17 -1.54 -15.52 26.66
CA GLY A 17 -1.48 -16.88 27.18
C GLY A 17 -2.66 -17.31 28.06
N VAL A 18 -3.68 -16.46 28.26
CA VAL A 18 -4.90 -16.86 28.97
C VAL A 18 -5.82 -17.61 28.00
N PRO A 19 -6.12 -18.90 28.23
CA PRO A 19 -6.98 -19.67 27.32
C PRO A 19 -8.42 -19.14 27.31
N TRP A 20 -9.07 -19.23 26.15
CA TRP A 20 -10.46 -18.80 25.99
C TRP A 20 -11.43 -19.68 26.79
N ARG A 21 -11.13 -20.97 26.90
CA ARG A 21 -11.89 -21.94 27.71
C ARG A 21 -10.93 -22.83 28.47
N ARG A 22 -11.17 -23.03 29.76
CA ARG A 22 -10.39 -23.99 30.58
C ARG A 22 -11.01 -25.39 30.48
N ASP A 23 -10.21 -26.42 30.70
CA ASP A 23 -10.69 -27.80 30.68
C ASP A 23 -11.80 -28.00 31.73
N GLY A 24 -12.94 -28.56 31.29
CA GLY A 24 -14.13 -28.75 32.12
C GLY A 24 -15.02 -27.52 32.33
N GLU A 25 -14.69 -26.35 31.77
CA GLU A 25 -15.49 -25.13 31.93
C GLU A 25 -16.72 -25.13 30.98
N GLY A 26 -17.91 -24.85 31.52
CA GLY A 26 -19.13 -24.67 30.72
C GLY A 26 -19.09 -23.37 29.88
N LEU A 27 -19.71 -23.37 28.69
CA LEU A 27 -19.60 -22.27 27.72
C LEU A 27 -20.04 -20.91 28.30
N GLY A 28 -21.14 -20.88 29.06
CA GLY A 28 -21.64 -19.65 29.68
C GLY A 28 -20.71 -19.09 30.77
N ARG A 29 -20.03 -19.96 31.52
CA ARG A 29 -19.06 -19.55 32.56
C ARG A 29 -17.79 -18.99 31.92
N ALA A 30 -17.33 -19.61 30.84
CA ALA A 30 -16.22 -19.09 30.05
C ALA A 30 -16.55 -17.72 29.44
N ALA A 31 -17.76 -17.53 28.91
CA ALA A 31 -18.20 -16.24 28.36
C ALA A 31 -18.24 -15.13 29.42
N LEU A 32 -18.81 -15.39 30.60
CA LEU A 32 -18.85 -14.43 31.70
C LEU A 32 -17.43 -14.06 32.19
N ARG A 33 -16.55 -15.07 32.35
CA ARG A 33 -15.16 -14.87 32.75
C ARG A 33 -14.40 -14.00 31.74
N ASN A 34 -14.53 -14.31 30.46
CA ASN A 34 -13.85 -13.57 29.40
C ASN A 34 -14.42 -12.15 29.29
N GLY A 35 -15.74 -11.96 29.43
CA GLY A 35 -16.35 -10.64 29.46
C GLY A 35 -15.79 -9.76 30.59
N GLY A 36 -15.72 -10.31 31.81
CA GLY A 36 -15.09 -9.61 32.95
C GLY A 36 -13.60 -9.33 32.72
N ALA A 37 -12.86 -10.30 32.19
CA ALA A 37 -11.44 -10.15 31.90
C ALA A 37 -11.16 -9.07 30.84
N VAL A 38 -11.97 -8.97 29.79
CA VAL A 38 -11.85 -7.92 28.76
C VAL A 38 -12.05 -6.54 29.36
N VAL A 39 -13.08 -6.35 30.19
CA VAL A 39 -13.37 -5.05 30.84
C VAL A 39 -12.22 -4.64 31.76
N VAL A 40 -11.74 -5.55 32.61
CA VAL A 40 -10.65 -5.27 33.55
C VAL A 40 -9.33 -5.03 32.82
N ALA A 41 -9.06 -5.81 31.77
CA ALA A 41 -7.82 -5.72 31.01
C ALA A 41 -7.79 -4.53 30.04
N PHE A 42 -8.90 -3.85 29.78
CA PHE A 42 -8.97 -2.80 28.75
C PHE A 42 -8.03 -1.62 29.02
N LEU A 43 -8.11 -1.02 30.21
CA LEU A 43 -7.23 0.10 30.57
C LEU A 43 -5.76 -0.31 30.68
N PRO A 44 -5.40 -1.41 31.38
CA PRO A 44 -4.03 -1.92 31.40
C PRO A 44 -3.49 -2.26 30.01
N ALA A 45 -4.32 -2.79 29.10
CA ALA A 45 -3.92 -3.14 27.74
C ALA A 45 -3.41 -1.94 26.95
N CYS A 46 -4.01 -0.76 27.13
CA CYS A 46 -3.55 0.47 26.46
C CYS A 46 -2.16 0.91 26.90
N PHE A 47 -1.76 0.61 28.14
CA PHE A 47 -0.47 1.01 28.71
C PHE A 47 0.53 -0.13 28.87
N HIS A 48 0.17 -1.34 28.44
CA HIS A 48 1.02 -2.52 28.50
C HIS A 48 2.29 -2.35 27.67
N ASP A 49 3.39 -2.98 28.09
CA ASP A 49 4.70 -2.85 27.43
C ASP A 49 4.67 -3.29 25.96
N ASP A 50 3.99 -4.39 25.64
CA ASP A 50 3.78 -4.84 24.26
C ASP A 50 3.08 -3.77 23.40
N THR A 51 2.02 -3.15 23.93
CA THR A 51 1.28 -2.07 23.24
C THR A 51 2.16 -0.84 23.05
N ARG A 52 2.90 -0.44 24.09
CA ARG A 52 3.84 0.70 24.02
C ARG A 52 4.94 0.44 23.00
N ARG A 53 5.49 -0.77 22.97
CA ARG A 53 6.50 -1.19 21.99
C ARG A 53 5.94 -1.13 20.57
N ALA A 54 4.77 -1.72 20.34
CA ALA A 54 4.11 -1.68 19.04
C ALA A 54 3.81 -0.25 18.59
N LEU A 55 3.32 0.62 19.49
CA LEU A 55 3.11 2.05 19.21
C LEU A 55 4.42 2.77 18.88
N THR A 56 5.50 2.46 19.58
CA THR A 56 6.81 3.09 19.37
C THR A 56 7.42 2.67 18.03
N GLU A 57 7.35 1.38 17.69
CA GLU A 57 7.80 0.85 16.39
C GLU A 57 6.95 1.42 15.24
N ALA A 58 5.63 1.49 15.39
CA ALA A 58 4.74 2.14 14.43
C ALA A 58 5.06 3.63 14.30
N GLY A 59 5.24 4.34 15.42
CA GLY A 59 5.59 5.75 15.46
C GLY A 59 6.92 6.05 14.77
N ARG A 60 7.95 5.22 14.97
CA ARG A 60 9.24 5.34 14.27
C ARG A 60 9.07 5.25 12.75
N THR A 61 8.27 4.28 12.30
CA THR A 61 7.96 4.10 10.87
C THR A 61 7.20 5.31 10.33
N THR A 62 6.16 5.77 11.03
CA THR A 62 5.40 6.96 10.65
C THR A 62 6.26 8.21 10.57
N ILE A 63 7.15 8.45 11.53
CA ILE A 63 8.07 9.62 11.51
C ILE A 63 8.99 9.56 10.29
N MET A 64 9.54 8.39 9.98
CA MET A 64 10.37 8.20 8.79
C MET A 64 9.59 8.53 7.50
N LEU A 65 8.37 8.00 7.37
CA LEU A 65 7.50 8.28 6.23
C LEU A 65 7.15 9.77 6.13
N MET A 66 6.76 10.41 7.24
CA MET A 66 6.45 11.84 7.28
C MET A 66 7.64 12.71 6.88
N PHE A 67 8.86 12.34 7.29
CA PHE A 67 10.07 13.04 6.87
C PHE A 67 10.30 12.91 5.35
N ILE A 68 10.09 11.72 4.77
CA ILE A 68 10.18 11.51 3.31
C ILE A 68 9.12 12.37 2.60
N ILE A 69 7.88 12.38 3.08
CA ILE A 69 6.77 13.17 2.52
C ILE A 69 7.15 14.65 2.45
N VAL A 70 7.64 15.22 3.54
CA VAL A 70 7.99 16.65 3.59
C VAL A 70 9.07 16.98 2.55
N ASN A 71 10.11 16.17 2.44
CA ASN A 71 11.16 16.38 1.44
C ASN A 71 10.65 16.18 0.01
N ALA A 72 9.77 15.21 -0.22
CA ALA A 72 9.23 14.94 -1.54
C ALA A 72 8.25 16.03 -2.01
N LEU A 73 7.49 16.64 -1.09
CA LEU A 73 6.66 17.82 -1.36
C LEU A 73 7.51 19.05 -1.70
N LEU A 74 8.61 19.27 -0.97
CA LEU A 74 9.59 20.30 -1.33
C LEU A 74 10.18 20.05 -2.71
N PHE A 75 10.50 18.80 -3.05
CA PHE A 75 11.03 18.43 -4.35
C PHE A 75 10.01 18.69 -5.47
N ALA A 76 8.74 18.30 -5.31
CA ALA A 76 7.69 18.62 -6.27
C ALA A 76 7.50 20.12 -6.47
N HIS A 77 7.60 20.91 -5.39
CA HIS A 77 7.55 22.36 -5.50
C HIS A 77 8.70 22.90 -6.36
N VAL A 78 9.93 22.41 -6.16
CA VAL A 78 11.10 22.79 -6.98
C VAL A 78 10.91 22.37 -8.44
N LEU A 79 10.44 21.15 -8.71
CA LEU A 79 10.19 20.68 -10.09
C LEU A 79 9.21 21.61 -10.83
N THR A 80 8.12 21.99 -10.16
CA THR A 80 7.12 22.90 -10.70
C THR A 80 7.68 24.32 -10.87
N ALA A 81 8.48 24.80 -9.91
CA ALA A 81 9.11 26.13 -9.98
C ALA A 81 10.11 26.23 -11.15
N GLU A 82 10.90 25.18 -11.37
CA GLU A 82 11.84 25.05 -12.48
C GLU A 82 11.18 24.66 -13.81
N ARG A 83 9.84 24.53 -13.83
CA ARG A 83 9.04 24.16 -15.01
C ARG A 83 9.51 22.86 -15.68
N ILE A 84 10.03 21.92 -14.90
CA ILE A 84 10.47 20.62 -15.40
C ILE A 84 9.31 19.85 -16.05
N PRO A 85 8.09 19.80 -15.45
CA PRO A 85 6.95 19.13 -16.10
C PRO A 85 6.65 19.68 -17.49
N GLN A 86 6.61 21.01 -17.64
CA GLN A 86 6.35 21.66 -18.93
C GLN A 86 7.47 21.40 -19.93
N ALA A 87 8.74 21.45 -19.50
CA ALA A 87 9.86 21.16 -20.39
C ALA A 87 9.81 19.72 -20.93
N ILE A 88 9.36 18.76 -20.11
CA ILE A 88 9.18 17.37 -20.53
C ILE A 88 8.02 17.26 -21.54
N THR A 89 6.87 17.87 -21.28
CA THR A 89 5.71 17.79 -22.17
C THR A 89 5.91 18.54 -23.49
N GLU A 90 6.75 19.57 -23.53
CA GLU A 90 7.17 20.24 -24.77
C GLU A 90 8.18 19.41 -25.57
N TRP A 91 9.11 18.72 -24.89
CA TRP A 91 10.11 17.87 -25.53
C TRP A 91 9.54 16.55 -26.06
N MET A 92 8.57 15.97 -25.34
CA MET A 92 7.99 14.67 -25.67
C MET A 92 7.47 14.57 -27.12
N PRO A 93 6.63 15.49 -27.62
CA PRO A 93 6.17 15.46 -29.01
C PRO A 93 7.32 15.51 -30.03
N ALA A 94 8.38 16.25 -29.73
CA ALA A 94 9.56 16.34 -30.60
C ALA A 94 10.35 15.02 -30.67
N ALA A 95 10.29 14.21 -29.60
CA ALA A 95 10.86 12.87 -29.54
C ALA A 95 9.90 11.76 -30.03
N GLY A 96 8.67 12.11 -30.44
CA GLY A 96 7.64 11.14 -30.81
C GLY A 96 6.98 10.42 -29.62
N PHE A 97 7.09 11.00 -28.43
CA PHE A 97 6.49 10.50 -27.20
C PHE A 97 5.17 11.22 -26.87
N ASP A 98 4.24 10.46 -26.31
CA ASP A 98 2.90 10.89 -25.90
C ASP A 98 2.52 10.32 -24.52
N TRP A 99 1.29 10.59 -24.07
CA TRP A 99 0.75 10.08 -22.80
C TRP A 99 0.86 8.54 -22.68
N PHE A 100 0.75 7.81 -23.80
CA PHE A 100 0.85 6.36 -23.85
C PHE A 100 2.28 5.90 -23.52
N THR A 101 3.29 6.49 -24.15
CA THR A 101 4.70 6.18 -23.86
C THR A 101 5.12 6.58 -22.44
N PHE A 102 4.56 7.68 -21.91
CA PHE A 102 4.76 8.09 -20.52
C PHE A 102 4.21 7.03 -19.54
N LEU A 103 2.98 6.55 -19.76
CA LEU A 103 2.41 5.52 -18.91
C LEU A 103 3.20 4.21 -18.96
N ILE A 104 3.78 3.84 -20.10
CA ILE A 104 4.70 2.69 -20.17
C ILE A 104 5.92 2.93 -19.28
N ALA A 105 6.56 4.10 -19.37
CA ALA A 105 7.73 4.42 -18.57
C ALA A 105 7.41 4.40 -17.07
N VAL A 106 6.26 4.96 -16.67
CA VAL A 106 5.78 4.94 -15.28
C VAL A 106 5.52 3.52 -14.80
N ASN A 107 4.82 2.69 -15.58
CA ASN A 107 4.58 1.28 -15.24
C ASN A 107 5.90 0.52 -15.05
N LEU A 108 6.86 0.67 -15.97
CA LEU A 108 8.16 0.01 -15.86
C LEU A 108 8.92 0.47 -14.62
N LEU A 109 8.97 1.78 -14.38
CA LEU A 109 9.62 2.35 -13.21
C LEU A 109 9.00 1.83 -11.91
N LEU A 110 7.67 1.78 -11.84
CA LEU A 110 6.94 1.34 -10.65
C LEU A 110 7.00 -0.17 -10.45
N LEU A 111 6.93 -0.99 -11.50
CA LEU A 111 7.10 -2.44 -11.40
C LEU A 111 8.51 -2.79 -10.91
N LEU A 112 9.54 -2.18 -11.51
CA LEU A 112 10.91 -2.42 -11.11
C LEU A 112 11.15 -1.91 -9.69
N GLY A 113 10.72 -0.69 -9.37
CA GLY A 113 10.88 -0.14 -8.03
C GLY A 113 10.11 -0.94 -6.96
N GLY A 114 8.86 -1.32 -7.26
CA GLY A 114 7.97 -2.04 -6.34
C GLY A 114 8.43 -3.46 -6.04
N GLN A 115 9.29 -4.04 -6.88
CA GLN A 115 9.95 -5.31 -6.56
C GLN A 115 11.02 -5.18 -5.47
N PHE A 116 11.57 -3.99 -5.22
CA PHE A 116 12.66 -3.78 -4.26
C PHE A 116 12.24 -2.98 -3.02
N MET A 117 11.23 -2.13 -3.16
CA MET A 117 10.83 -1.18 -2.13
C MET A 117 9.40 -1.43 -1.68
N GLU A 118 9.14 -1.17 -0.39
CA GLU A 118 7.81 -1.19 0.17
C GLU A 118 6.92 -0.12 -0.49
N PRO A 119 5.65 -0.44 -0.86
CA PRO A 119 4.77 0.43 -1.65
C PRO A 119 4.65 1.85 -1.11
N SER A 120 4.45 1.98 0.20
CA SER A 120 4.27 3.28 0.85
C SER A 120 5.50 4.15 0.63
N GLY A 121 6.70 3.64 0.90
CA GLY A 121 7.94 4.37 0.69
C GLY A 121 8.17 4.80 -0.76
N LEU A 122 7.92 3.91 -1.73
CA LEU A 122 8.16 4.22 -3.15
C LEU A 122 7.18 5.26 -3.69
N LEU A 123 5.88 5.12 -3.38
CA LEU A 123 4.87 6.07 -3.84
C LEU A 123 5.12 7.48 -3.30
N LEU A 124 5.58 7.60 -2.05
CA LEU A 124 5.92 8.90 -1.47
C LEU A 124 7.06 9.61 -2.18
N ILE A 125 7.99 8.87 -2.79
CA ILE A 125 9.12 9.41 -3.55
C ILE A 125 8.70 9.70 -4.99
N VAL A 126 7.99 8.78 -5.63
CA VAL A 126 7.71 8.83 -7.07
C VAL A 126 6.49 9.69 -7.40
N ALA A 127 5.43 9.65 -6.59
CA ALA A 127 4.20 10.40 -6.88
C ALA A 127 4.45 11.90 -7.08
N PRO A 128 5.23 12.61 -6.24
CA PRO A 128 5.45 14.05 -6.40
C PRO A 128 6.20 14.41 -7.69
N VAL A 129 6.91 13.46 -8.30
CA VAL A 129 7.62 13.63 -9.58
C VAL A 129 6.73 13.31 -10.76
N VAL A 130 6.04 12.17 -10.71
CA VAL A 130 5.22 11.65 -11.82
C VAL A 130 3.92 12.43 -11.96
N PHE A 131 3.31 12.81 -10.84
CA PHE A 131 2.02 13.48 -10.79
C PHE A 131 1.97 14.77 -11.64
N PRO A 132 2.83 15.78 -11.44
CA PRO A 132 2.73 17.02 -12.20
C PRO A 132 2.92 16.81 -13.72
N ILE A 133 3.75 15.84 -14.13
CA ILE A 133 3.95 15.50 -15.54
C ILE A 133 2.70 14.85 -16.12
N ALA A 134 2.08 13.93 -15.37
CA ALA A 134 0.88 13.22 -15.80
C ALA A 134 -0.30 14.18 -16.03
N ILE A 135 -0.49 15.16 -15.14
CA ILE A 135 -1.53 16.18 -15.27
C ILE A 135 -1.30 17.05 -16.50
N GLU A 136 -0.05 17.46 -16.75
CA GLU A 136 0.31 18.24 -17.94
C GLU A 136 0.06 17.46 -19.24
N LEU A 137 0.16 16.12 -19.19
CA LEU A 137 -0.21 15.21 -20.30
C LEU A 137 -1.72 14.90 -20.38
N GLY A 138 -2.55 15.47 -19.49
CA GLY A 138 -4.00 15.27 -19.48
C GLY A 138 -4.46 13.94 -18.88
N ILE A 139 -3.61 13.26 -18.10
CA ILE A 139 -3.95 12.01 -17.42
C ILE A 139 -4.74 12.34 -16.16
N ASP A 140 -5.84 11.61 -15.96
CA ASP A 140 -6.70 11.75 -14.79
C ASP A 140 -5.96 11.35 -13.48
N PRO A 141 -6.02 12.17 -12.40
CA PRO A 141 -5.37 11.88 -11.12
C PRO A 141 -5.77 10.55 -10.49
N ILE A 142 -7.06 10.20 -10.53
CA ILE A 142 -7.59 8.95 -9.96
C ILE A 142 -7.08 7.77 -10.77
N HIS A 143 -7.11 7.89 -12.09
CA HIS A 143 -6.60 6.87 -12.99
C HIS A 143 -5.10 6.61 -12.74
N LEU A 144 -4.29 7.68 -12.63
CA LEU A 144 -2.88 7.57 -12.28
C LEU A 144 -2.70 6.91 -10.91
N GLY A 145 -3.44 7.34 -9.89
CA GLY A 145 -3.37 6.75 -8.54
C GLY A 145 -3.67 5.25 -8.55
N ILE A 146 -4.67 4.82 -9.31
CA ILE A 146 -5.03 3.40 -9.45
C ILE A 146 -3.91 2.64 -10.18
N ILE A 147 -3.37 3.17 -11.28
CA ILE A 147 -2.21 2.57 -11.96
C ILE A 147 -1.07 2.40 -10.96
N MET A 148 -0.74 3.46 -10.21
CA MET A 148 0.35 3.44 -9.24
C MET A 148 0.17 2.34 -8.19
N VAL A 149 -1.02 2.23 -7.59
CA VAL A 149 -1.33 1.19 -6.59
C VAL A 149 -1.24 -0.21 -7.21
N VAL A 150 -1.83 -0.44 -8.39
CA VAL A 150 -1.80 -1.76 -9.03
C VAL A 150 -0.37 -2.20 -9.35
N ASN A 151 0.50 -1.28 -9.81
CA ASN A 151 1.92 -1.59 -10.01
C ASN A 151 2.61 -2.03 -8.72
N MET A 152 2.33 -1.34 -7.61
CA MET A 152 2.92 -1.67 -6.31
C MET A 152 2.50 -3.04 -5.82
N GLU A 153 1.22 -3.38 -5.95
CA GLU A 153 0.72 -4.69 -5.53
C GLU A 153 1.33 -5.82 -6.36
N ILE A 154 1.53 -5.61 -7.67
CA ILE A 154 2.24 -6.56 -8.53
C ILE A 154 3.70 -6.69 -8.09
N GLY A 155 4.37 -5.58 -7.79
CA GLY A 155 5.76 -5.57 -7.28
C GLY A 155 5.93 -6.42 -6.02
N MET A 156 4.97 -6.36 -5.09
CA MET A 156 5.00 -7.10 -3.82
C MET A 156 4.90 -8.62 -3.97
N ILE A 157 4.40 -9.11 -5.10
CA ILE A 157 4.26 -10.54 -5.41
C ILE A 157 5.14 -10.99 -6.58
N THR A 158 6.03 -10.13 -7.08
CA THR A 158 6.93 -10.44 -8.20
C THR A 158 8.38 -10.47 -7.69
N PRO A 159 9.18 -11.50 -8.00
CA PRO A 159 10.62 -11.52 -7.70
C PRO A 159 11.35 -10.32 -8.34
N PRO A 160 12.47 -9.82 -7.80
CA PRO A 160 13.44 -10.51 -6.92
C PRO A 160 13.16 -10.50 -5.41
N ILE A 161 12.57 -9.44 -4.83
CA ILE A 161 12.24 -9.45 -3.39
C ILE A 161 10.83 -10.00 -3.20
N GLY A 162 9.80 -9.36 -3.76
CA GLY A 162 8.42 -9.84 -3.64
C GLY A 162 8.07 -10.17 -2.18
N LEU A 163 8.05 -9.16 -1.31
CA LEU A 163 8.00 -9.34 0.15
C LEU A 163 6.82 -10.22 0.60
N ASN A 164 5.69 -10.19 -0.12
CA ASN A 164 4.55 -11.06 0.15
C ASN A 164 4.88 -12.53 -0.14
N LEU A 165 5.66 -12.84 -1.17
CA LEU A 165 6.11 -14.21 -1.46
C LEU A 165 7.01 -14.77 -0.35
N PHE A 166 7.86 -13.94 0.26
CA PHE A 166 8.66 -14.35 1.43
C PHE A 166 7.78 -14.65 2.65
N VAL A 167 6.81 -13.78 2.93
CA VAL A 167 5.85 -14.02 4.02
C VAL A 167 5.04 -15.28 3.76
N THR A 168 4.56 -15.49 2.54
CA THR A 168 3.84 -16.72 2.15
C THR A 168 4.73 -17.96 2.27
N SER A 169 6.00 -17.90 1.85
CA SER A 169 6.95 -19.01 2.03
C SER A 169 7.15 -19.34 3.51
N ALA A 170 7.29 -18.34 4.38
CA ALA A 170 7.43 -18.55 5.83
C ALA A 170 6.19 -19.18 6.47
N ILE A 171 4.99 -18.82 6.01
CA ILE A 171 3.72 -19.36 6.55
C ILE A 171 3.44 -20.78 6.02
N THR A 172 3.69 -21.01 4.72
CA THR A 172 3.36 -22.28 4.05
C THR A 172 4.43 -23.36 4.23
N GLY A 173 5.67 -22.97 4.55
CA GLY A 173 6.83 -23.86 4.61
C GLY A 173 7.36 -24.30 3.24
N MET A 174 6.73 -23.89 2.14
CA MET A 174 7.23 -24.09 0.78
C MET A 174 8.47 -23.23 0.56
N ASN A 175 9.41 -23.71 -0.26
CA ASN A 175 10.55 -22.87 -0.65
C ASN A 175 10.10 -21.72 -1.56
N LEU A 176 10.89 -20.64 -1.63
CA LEU A 176 10.51 -19.45 -2.39
C LEU A 176 10.19 -19.75 -3.86
N VAL A 177 10.93 -20.67 -4.49
CA VAL A 177 10.73 -21.03 -5.90
C VAL A 177 9.38 -21.70 -6.13
N GLU A 178 8.95 -22.57 -5.21
CA GLU A 178 7.62 -23.19 -5.24
C GLU A 178 6.51 -22.15 -5.10
N VAL A 179 6.66 -21.21 -4.16
CA VAL A 179 5.69 -20.13 -3.96
C VAL A 179 5.60 -19.23 -5.20
N VAL A 180 6.72 -18.86 -5.80
CA VAL A 180 6.77 -18.08 -7.05
C VAL A 180 6.02 -18.80 -8.17
N LYS A 181 6.27 -20.10 -8.35
CA LYS A 181 5.59 -20.90 -9.38
C LYS A 181 4.09 -21.02 -9.13
N ALA A 182 3.69 -21.15 -7.86
CA ALA A 182 2.28 -21.19 -7.49
C ALA A 182 1.57 -19.83 -7.68
N ALA A 183 2.29 -18.72 -7.45
CA ALA A 183 1.78 -17.36 -7.61
C ALA A 183 1.78 -16.88 -9.08
N ALA A 184 2.67 -17.39 -9.92
CA ALA A 184 2.84 -17.01 -11.32
C ALA A 184 1.54 -16.88 -12.14
N PRO A 185 0.55 -17.81 -12.08
CA PRO A 185 -0.70 -17.63 -12.83
C PRO A 185 -1.48 -16.39 -12.37
N PHE A 186 -1.47 -16.07 -11.07
CA PHE A 186 -2.14 -14.88 -10.54
C PHE A 186 -1.40 -13.60 -10.90
N VAL A 187 -0.06 -13.64 -10.87
CA VAL A 187 0.79 -12.53 -11.33
C VAL A 187 0.49 -12.22 -12.80
N LEU A 188 0.35 -13.24 -13.66
CA LEU A 188 0.02 -13.05 -15.07
C LEU A 188 -1.35 -12.40 -15.27
N ILE A 189 -2.36 -12.80 -14.48
CA ILE A 189 -3.69 -12.18 -14.51
C ILE A 189 -3.60 -10.71 -14.08
N LEU A 190 -2.81 -10.39 -13.06
CA LEU A 190 -2.62 -9.01 -12.61
C LEU A 190 -1.85 -8.17 -13.63
N PHE A 191 -0.88 -8.72 -14.36
CA PHE A 191 -0.24 -8.03 -15.48
C PHE A 191 -1.23 -7.73 -16.61
N ALA A 192 -2.10 -8.68 -16.96
CA ALA A 192 -3.15 -8.45 -17.93
C ALA A 192 -4.13 -7.36 -17.45
N PHE A 193 -4.49 -7.39 -16.17
CA PHE A 193 -5.32 -6.37 -15.54
C PHE A 193 -4.63 -5.00 -15.53
N LEU A 194 -3.33 -4.92 -15.27
CA LEU A 194 -2.55 -3.69 -15.32
C LEU A 194 -2.58 -3.07 -16.71
N ILE A 195 -2.40 -3.87 -17.76
CA ILE A 195 -2.50 -3.41 -19.15
C ILE A 195 -3.91 -2.86 -19.41
N LEU A 196 -4.94 -3.60 -19.02
CA LEU A 196 -6.34 -3.18 -19.19
C LEU A 196 -6.61 -1.85 -18.49
N VAL A 197 -6.27 -1.76 -17.21
CA VAL A 197 -6.45 -0.56 -16.40
C VAL A 197 -5.71 0.60 -17.04
N THR A 198 -4.42 0.44 -17.36
CA THR A 198 -3.57 1.50 -17.93
C THR A 198 -4.14 2.12 -19.20
N TYR A 199 -4.75 1.32 -20.09
CA TYR A 199 -5.18 1.79 -21.40
C TYR A 199 -6.69 1.92 -21.57
N LEU A 200 -7.48 1.47 -20.59
CA LEU A 200 -8.91 1.75 -20.49
C LEU A 200 -9.19 2.58 -19.24
N PRO A 201 -8.97 3.92 -19.28
CA PRO A 201 -9.24 4.81 -18.15
C PRO A 201 -10.62 4.65 -17.51
N PRO A 202 -11.72 4.38 -18.25
CA PRO A 202 -13.04 4.15 -17.64
C PRO A 202 -13.06 3.01 -16.62
N LEU A 203 -12.20 2.00 -16.72
CA LEU A 203 -12.13 0.94 -15.71
C LEU A 203 -11.69 1.49 -14.34
N SER A 204 -10.84 2.51 -14.34
CA SER A 204 -10.37 3.20 -13.13
C SER A 204 -11.34 4.28 -12.67
N THR A 205 -11.90 5.06 -13.59
CA THR A 205 -12.59 6.31 -13.24
C THR A 205 -14.11 6.15 -13.13
N TRP A 206 -14.72 5.17 -13.82
CA TRP A 206 -16.18 5.06 -13.90
C TRP A 206 -16.87 4.94 -12.54
N LEU A 207 -16.42 4.01 -11.70
CA LEU A 207 -17.04 3.78 -10.39
C LEU A 207 -16.80 4.95 -9.42
N PRO A 208 -15.57 5.49 -9.28
CA PRO A 208 -15.34 6.71 -8.51
C PRO A 208 -16.20 7.88 -8.97
N THR A 209 -16.26 8.15 -10.29
CA THR A 209 -17.05 9.24 -10.84
C THR A 209 -18.55 9.06 -10.59
N LEU A 210 -19.06 7.83 -10.62
CA LEU A 210 -20.47 7.55 -10.35
C LEU A 210 -20.85 7.80 -8.88
N LEU A 211 -19.97 7.45 -7.94
CA LEU A 211 -20.25 7.53 -6.50
C LEU A 211 -19.89 8.87 -5.87
N MET A 212 -18.78 9.48 -6.34
CA MET A 212 -18.20 10.69 -5.75
C MET A 212 -18.40 11.93 -6.63
N GLY A 213 -18.84 11.76 -7.88
CA GLY A 213 -18.93 12.83 -8.88
C GLY A 213 -17.65 12.97 -9.73
N PRO A 214 -17.69 13.75 -10.83
CA PRO A 214 -16.52 14.01 -11.66
C PRO A 214 -15.46 14.79 -10.89
N GLU A 215 -14.19 14.48 -11.13
CA GLU A 215 -13.09 15.14 -10.45
C GLU A 215 -12.97 16.60 -10.92
N LEU A 216 -12.92 17.53 -9.94
CA LEU A 216 -12.68 18.94 -10.20
C LEU A 216 -11.19 19.20 -10.03
N VAL A 217 -10.41 19.03 -11.11
CA VAL A 217 -9.03 19.53 -11.15
C VAL A 217 -9.10 21.05 -11.16
N THR A 218 -9.09 21.68 -9.99
CA THR A 218 -9.01 23.15 -9.90
C THR A 218 -7.61 23.58 -10.29
N THR A 219 -7.43 23.97 -11.55
CA THR A 219 -6.27 24.74 -12.01
C THR A 219 -6.21 26.05 -11.24
N ARG A 220 -5.37 26.11 -10.20
CA ARG A 220 -4.95 27.34 -9.54
C ARG A 220 -3.44 27.40 -9.51
#